data_AF-A0A7C4I7S3-F1
#
_entry.id   AF-A0A7C4I7S3-F1
#
_cell.length_a   1.000
_cell.length_b   1.000
_cell.length_c   1.000
_cell.angle_alpha   90.00
_cell.angle_beta   90.00
_cell.angle_gamma   90.00
#
_symmetry.space_group_name_H-M   'P 1'
#
loop_
_entity.id
_entity.type
_entity.pdbx_description
1 polymer ?
#
loop_
_entity_poly.entity_id
_entity_poly.type
_entity_poly.pdbx_seq_one_letter_code
_entity_poly.pdbx_strand_id
1 'polypeptide(L)'
;MSVKPAGGSQEQDLDKMVLDYAVKIGTTARRENVEKSQMEQLISSLEAYPHHVLCLPVAAAYARRQSTRGHLGRDTSRLVAEAMRELYRLNQDRNRGRVLLGLAKWVYEASDGLRISQTVNSFEEFLQLLAGSGGR
;
A
#
# COMPACT_ATOMS: atom_id res chain seq x y z
N MET A 1 36.66 -4.10 -20.32
CA MET A 1 35.31 -3.51 -20.38
C MET A 1 34.60 -3.85 -19.08
N SER A 2 34.58 -2.91 -18.14
CA SER A 2 33.92 -3.11 -16.84
C SER A 2 32.41 -2.95 -16.97
N VAL A 3 31.68 -3.98 -16.60
CA VAL A 3 30.22 -3.97 -16.47
C VAL A 3 29.86 -3.05 -15.31
N LYS A 4 29.12 -1.97 -15.58
CA LYS A 4 28.45 -1.19 -14.52
C LYS A 4 27.21 -1.98 -14.05
N PRO A 5 27.00 -2.20 -12.75
CA PRO A 5 25.72 -2.67 -12.25
C PRO A 5 24.78 -1.47 -12.17
N ALA A 6 23.97 -1.24 -13.21
CA ALA A 6 22.98 -0.16 -13.23
C ALA A 6 21.67 -0.51 -12.48
N GLY A 7 21.56 -1.72 -11.92
CA GLY A 7 20.32 -2.23 -11.32
C GLY A 7 20.06 -1.87 -9.85
N GLY A 8 21.06 -1.33 -9.13
CA GLY A 8 20.96 -1.10 -7.69
C GLY A 8 20.03 0.05 -7.30
N SER A 9 20.04 1.16 -8.05
CA SER A 9 19.28 2.36 -7.69
C SER A 9 17.78 2.23 -7.99
N GLN A 10 17.41 1.62 -9.13
CA GLN A 10 16.00 1.49 -9.51
C GLN A 10 15.22 0.53 -8.60
N GLU A 11 15.83 -0.58 -8.17
CA GLU A 11 15.21 -1.51 -7.23
C GLU A 11 15.02 -0.86 -5.86
N GLN A 12 16.01 -0.10 -5.39
CA GLN A 12 15.91 0.67 -4.14
C GLN A 12 14.82 1.74 -4.19
N ASP A 13 14.69 2.45 -5.31
CA ASP A 13 13.64 3.44 -5.52
C ASP A 13 12.25 2.79 -5.51
N LEU A 14 12.13 1.60 -6.12
CA LEU A 14 10.90 0.82 -6.11
C LEU A 14 10.54 0.30 -4.71
N ASP A 15 11.51 -0.26 -3.98
CA ASP A 15 11.32 -0.71 -2.60
C ASP A 15 10.87 0.43 -1.69
N LYS A 16 11.52 1.60 -1.81
CA LYS A 16 11.14 2.80 -1.07
C LYS A 16 9.72 3.22 -1.40
N MET A 17 9.35 3.23 -2.67
CA MET A 17 8.00 3.59 -3.11
C MET A 17 6.96 2.60 -2.58
N VAL A 18 7.24 1.29 -2.60
CA VAL A 18 6.37 0.24 -2.03
C VAL A 18 6.17 0.47 -0.52
N LEU A 19 7.24 0.75 0.22
CA LEU A 19 7.19 1.05 1.66
C LEU A 19 6.36 2.30 1.95
N ASP A 20 6.61 3.39 1.24
CA ASP A 20 5.91 4.66 1.45
C ASP A 20 4.42 4.55 1.12
N TYR A 21 4.06 3.84 0.03
CA TYR A 21 2.64 3.55 -0.27
C TYR A 21 2.00 2.65 0.78
N ALA A 22 2.70 1.60 1.23
CA ALA A 22 2.18 0.71 2.26
C ALA A 22 1.86 1.47 3.55
N VAL A 23 2.74 2.39 3.96
CA VAL A 23 2.53 3.25 5.12
C VAL A 23 1.32 4.16 4.95
N LYS A 24 1.24 4.87 3.82
CA LYS A 24 0.12 5.76 3.51
C LYS A 24 -1.20 5.01 3.53
N ILE A 25 -1.25 3.84 2.89
CA ILE A 25 -2.47 3.02 2.82
C ILE A 25 -2.86 2.52 4.23
N GLY A 26 -1.93 1.91 4.96
CA GLY A 26 -2.22 1.30 6.26
C GLY A 26 -2.67 2.32 7.31
N THR A 27 -1.97 3.44 7.41
CA THR A 27 -2.30 4.53 8.35
C THR A 27 -3.60 5.24 7.97
N THR A 28 -3.85 5.44 6.67
CA THR A 28 -5.13 6.02 6.20
C THR A 28 -6.29 5.08 6.44
N ALA A 29 -6.14 3.78 6.16
CA ALA A 29 -7.17 2.77 6.42
C ALA A 29 -7.53 2.73 7.91
N ARG A 30 -6.53 2.87 8.78
CA ARG A 30 -6.75 2.97 10.23
C ARG A 30 -7.54 4.22 10.59
N ARG A 31 -7.15 5.39 10.05
CA ARG A 31 -7.84 6.66 10.29
C ARG A 31 -9.29 6.65 9.80
N GLU A 32 -9.54 6.02 8.65
CA GLU A 32 -10.89 5.85 8.08
C GLU A 32 -11.70 4.73 8.75
N ASN A 33 -11.18 4.09 9.81
CA ASN A 33 -11.78 2.95 10.50
C ASN A 33 -12.21 1.82 9.54
N VAL A 34 -11.39 1.57 8.52
CA VAL A 34 -11.62 0.46 7.59
C VAL A 34 -11.57 -0.85 8.37
N GLU A 35 -12.57 -1.70 8.16
CA GLU A 35 -12.63 -3.06 8.70
C GLU A 35 -11.40 -3.87 8.26
N LYS A 36 -10.76 -4.59 9.19
CA LYS A 36 -9.58 -5.44 8.88
C LYS A 36 -9.85 -6.40 7.71
N SER A 37 -11.05 -6.96 7.65
CA SER A 37 -11.49 -7.86 6.58
C SER A 37 -11.39 -7.22 5.18
N GLN A 38 -11.52 -5.91 5.07
CA GLN A 38 -11.41 -5.20 3.79
C GLN A 38 -9.96 -5.15 3.29
N MET A 39 -8.99 -5.04 4.20
CA MET A 39 -7.56 -5.13 3.85
C MET A 39 -7.23 -6.53 3.32
N GLU A 40 -7.77 -7.57 3.93
CA GLU A 40 -7.62 -8.95 3.49
C GLU A 40 -8.29 -9.18 2.13
N GLN A 41 -9.49 -8.64 1.93
CA GLN A 41 -10.21 -8.73 0.65
C GLN A 41 -9.46 -8.03 -0.49
N LEU A 42 -8.74 -6.93 -0.24
CA LEU A 42 -7.88 -6.31 -1.25
C LEU A 42 -6.79 -7.28 -1.72
N ILE A 43 -6.10 -7.94 -0.79
CA ILE A 43 -5.07 -8.94 -1.10
C ILE A 43 -5.70 -10.11 -1.86
N SER A 44 -6.81 -10.66 -1.36
CA SER A 44 -7.51 -11.78 -2.02
C SER A 44 -7.96 -11.40 -3.43
N SER A 45 -8.41 -10.17 -3.67
CA SER A 45 -8.84 -9.71 -5.00
C SER A 45 -7.68 -9.66 -6.01
N LEU A 46 -6.47 -9.31 -5.55
CA LEU A 46 -5.26 -9.31 -6.35
C LEU A 46 -4.85 -10.75 -6.72
N GLU A 47 -4.91 -11.66 -5.75
CA GLU A 47 -4.54 -13.07 -5.94
C GLU A 47 -5.51 -13.85 -6.82
N ALA A 48 -6.81 -13.56 -6.70
CA ALA A 48 -7.84 -14.29 -7.42
C ALA A 48 -7.81 -14.07 -8.95
N TYR A 49 -7.15 -13.02 -9.43
CA TYR A 49 -7.11 -12.71 -10.86
C TYR A 49 -6.01 -13.52 -11.58
N PRO A 50 -6.31 -14.31 -12.63
CA PRO A 50 -5.35 -15.25 -13.23
C PRO A 50 -4.09 -14.59 -13.82
N HIS A 51 -4.22 -13.41 -14.42
CA HIS A 51 -3.11 -12.79 -15.15
C HIS A 51 -2.18 -11.99 -14.22
N HIS A 52 -0.88 -12.29 -14.27
CA HIS A 52 0.12 -11.80 -13.32
C HIS A 52 0.33 -10.28 -13.32
N VAL A 53 0.27 -9.62 -14.49
CA VAL A 53 0.45 -8.16 -14.60
C VAL A 53 -0.89 -7.41 -14.54
N LEU A 54 -1.89 -7.84 -15.32
CA LEU A 54 -3.22 -7.22 -15.37
C LEU A 54 -4.01 -7.31 -14.05
N CYS A 55 -3.58 -8.13 -13.08
CA CYS A 55 -4.17 -8.14 -11.74
C CYS A 55 -4.06 -6.77 -11.05
N LEU A 56 -3.03 -5.97 -11.32
CA LEU A 56 -2.81 -4.66 -10.71
C LEU A 56 -3.91 -3.65 -11.07
N PRO A 57 -4.19 -3.33 -12.36
CA PRO A 57 -5.28 -2.44 -12.71
C PRO A 57 -6.66 -2.99 -12.32
N VAL A 58 -6.85 -4.32 -12.30
CA VAL A 58 -8.09 -4.94 -11.83
C VAL A 58 -8.28 -4.73 -10.32
N ALA A 59 -7.23 -4.91 -9.52
CA ALA A 59 -7.24 -4.62 -8.08
C ALA A 59 -7.47 -3.12 -7.80
N ALA A 60 -6.90 -2.24 -8.62
CA ALA A 60 -7.17 -0.80 -8.55
C ALA A 60 -8.67 -0.50 -8.75
N ALA A 61 -9.28 -1.08 -9.80
CA ALA A 61 -10.72 -0.92 -10.07
C ALA A 61 -11.58 -1.53 -8.96
N TYR A 62 -11.17 -2.69 -8.41
CA TYR A 62 -11.81 -3.32 -7.27
C TYR A 62 -11.86 -2.39 -6.06
N ALA A 63 -10.73 -1.78 -5.66
CA ALA A 63 -10.66 -0.89 -4.51
C ALA A 63 -11.62 0.30 -4.66
N ARG A 64 -11.64 0.93 -5.84
CA ARG A 64 -12.57 2.05 -6.14
C ARG A 64 -14.03 1.60 -6.05
N ARG A 65 -14.35 0.42 -6.59
CA ARG A 65 -15.71 -0.15 -6.52
C ARG A 65 -16.15 -0.41 -5.07
N GLN A 66 -15.26 -0.91 -4.21
CA GLN A 66 -15.59 -1.12 -2.79
C GLN A 66 -15.86 0.19 -2.05
N SER A 67 -15.17 1.27 -2.42
CA SER A 67 -15.48 2.59 -1.88
C SER A 67 -16.84 3.13 -2.31
N THR A 68 -17.21 2.95 -3.59
CA THR A 68 -18.57 3.30 -4.06
C THR A 68 -19.67 2.53 -3.33
N ARG A 69 -19.36 1.31 -2.85
CA ARG A 69 -20.28 0.48 -2.05
C ARG A 69 -20.25 0.80 -0.54
N GLY A 70 -19.40 1.73 -0.11
CA GLY A 70 -19.26 2.09 1.30
C GLY A 70 -18.48 1.08 2.14
N HIS A 71 -17.82 0.09 1.53
CA HIS A 71 -17.03 -0.91 2.26
C HIS A 71 -15.59 -0.47 2.52
N LEU A 72 -15.05 0.40 1.67
CA LEU A 72 -13.68 0.90 1.79
C LEU A 72 -13.66 2.43 1.88
N GLY A 73 -12.78 2.96 2.73
CA GLY A 73 -12.56 4.39 2.86
C GLY A 73 -12.21 5.06 1.53
N ARG A 74 -12.62 6.32 1.36
CA ARG A 74 -12.45 7.04 0.09
C ARG A 74 -10.98 7.28 -0.19
N ASP A 75 -10.22 7.65 0.83
CA ASP A 75 -8.79 7.92 0.70
C ASP A 75 -7.99 6.62 0.58
N THR A 76 -8.30 5.60 1.38
CA THR A 76 -7.69 4.27 1.25
C THR A 76 -7.89 3.71 -0.16
N SER A 77 -9.10 3.75 -0.69
CA SER A 77 -9.36 3.23 -2.05
C SER A 77 -8.61 4.00 -3.13
N ARG A 78 -8.44 5.31 -2.95
CA ARG A 78 -7.68 6.17 -3.87
C ARG A 78 -6.20 5.78 -3.85
N LEU A 79 -5.61 5.68 -2.66
CA LEU A 79 -4.19 5.33 -2.49
C LEU A 79 -3.87 3.94 -3.01
N VAL A 80 -4.74 2.95 -2.76
CA VAL A 80 -4.59 1.60 -3.32
C VAL A 80 -4.63 1.64 -4.85
N ALA A 81 -5.57 2.37 -5.44
CA ALA A 81 -5.67 2.48 -6.89
C ALA A 81 -4.46 3.20 -7.51
N GLU A 82 -3.95 4.26 -6.87
CA GLU A 82 -2.73 4.96 -7.26
C GLU A 82 -1.51 4.03 -7.22
N ALA A 83 -1.31 3.33 -6.10
CA ALA A 83 -0.20 2.39 -5.91
C ALA A 83 -0.20 1.26 -6.95
N MET A 84 -1.35 0.63 -7.19
CA MET A 84 -1.46 -0.44 -8.19
C MET A 84 -1.23 0.05 -9.61
N ARG A 85 -1.71 1.25 -9.95
CA ARG A 85 -1.43 1.87 -11.26
C ARG A 85 0.04 2.19 -11.44
N GLU A 86 0.70 2.63 -10.38
CA GLU A 86 2.13 2.94 -10.42
C GLU A 86 2.97 1.68 -10.59
N LEU A 87 2.67 0.61 -9.86
CA LEU A 87 3.29 -0.70 -10.08
C LEU A 87 3.10 -1.19 -11.53
N TYR A 88 1.88 -1.05 -12.08
CA TYR A 88 1.61 -1.42 -13.47
C TYR A 88 2.42 -0.59 -14.46
N ARG A 89 2.53 0.73 -14.24
CA ARG A 89 3.32 1.66 -15.07
C ARG A 89 4.82 1.29 -15.08
N LEU A 90 5.31 0.75 -13.97
CA LEU A 90 6.70 0.30 -13.81
C LEU A 90 6.91 -1.17 -14.22
N ASN A 91 5.97 -1.76 -14.96
CA ASN A 91 6.00 -3.14 -15.43
C ASN A 91 6.18 -4.18 -14.31
N GLN A 92 5.62 -3.89 -13.13
CA GLN A 92 5.62 -4.83 -12.01
C GLN A 92 4.48 -5.83 -12.12
N ASP A 93 4.55 -6.89 -11.31
CA ASP A 93 3.61 -8.00 -11.31
C ASP A 93 2.85 -8.15 -9.97
N ARG A 94 2.05 -9.21 -9.90
CA ARG A 94 1.31 -9.63 -8.71
C ARG A 94 2.19 -9.70 -7.46
N ASN A 95 3.43 -10.17 -7.56
CA ASN A 95 4.28 -10.35 -6.38
C ASN A 95 4.57 -9.00 -5.72
N ARG A 96 4.83 -7.96 -6.51
CA ARG A 96 5.05 -6.62 -5.97
C ARG A 96 3.78 -6.02 -5.38
N GLY A 97 2.64 -6.23 -6.03
CA GLY A 97 1.33 -5.85 -5.47
C GLY A 97 1.02 -6.56 -4.14
N ARG A 98 1.36 -7.84 -4.03
CA ARG A 98 1.20 -8.64 -2.79
C ARG A 98 2.07 -8.10 -1.67
N VAL A 99 3.34 -7.81 -1.95
CA VAL A 99 4.25 -7.21 -0.96
C VAL A 99 3.70 -5.88 -0.47
N LEU A 100 3.28 -5.00 -1.38
CA LEU A 100 2.73 -3.70 -1.02
C LEU A 100 1.48 -3.81 -0.14
N LEU A 101 0.48 -4.61 -0.55
CA LEU A 101 -0.76 -4.76 0.23
C LEU A 101 -0.53 -5.52 1.55
N GLY A 102 0.38 -6.50 1.56
CA GLY A 102 0.79 -7.21 2.77
C GLY A 102 1.44 -6.28 3.79
N LEU A 103 2.37 -5.43 3.34
CA LEU A 103 2.98 -4.40 4.18
C LEU A 103 1.93 -3.37 4.64
N ALA A 104 1.00 -2.97 3.77
CA ALA A 104 -0.06 -2.04 4.14
C ALA A 104 -0.98 -2.60 5.24
N LYS A 105 -1.34 -3.89 5.15
CA LYS A 105 -2.06 -4.60 6.22
C LYS A 105 -1.24 -4.63 7.50
N TRP A 106 0.05 -4.96 7.42
CA TRP A 106 0.93 -4.97 8.58
C TRP A 106 1.01 -3.59 9.26
N VAL A 107 1.17 -2.51 8.48
CA VAL A 107 1.15 -1.13 9.01
C VAL A 107 -0.19 -0.81 9.66
N TYR A 108 -1.31 -1.19 9.04
CA TYR A 108 -2.64 -1.01 9.60
C TYR A 108 -2.77 -1.70 10.98
N GLU A 109 -2.27 -2.94 11.10
CA GLU A 109 -2.28 -3.72 12.34
C GLU A 109 -1.31 -3.15 13.38
N ALA A 110 -0.12 -2.73 12.98
CA ALA A 110 0.86 -2.08 13.85
C ALA A 110 0.39 -0.69 14.34
N SER A 111 -0.55 -0.08 13.63
CA SER A 111 -1.21 1.17 14.03
C SER A 111 -2.34 0.97 15.03
N ASP A 112 -2.59 -0.26 15.48
CA ASP A 112 -3.64 -0.55 16.45
C ASP A 112 -3.39 0.20 17.77
N GLY A 113 -4.43 0.86 18.28
CA GLY A 113 -4.34 1.73 19.46
C GLY A 113 -3.67 3.10 19.25
N LEU A 114 -3.08 3.39 18.07
CA LEU A 114 -2.52 4.71 17.77
C LEU A 114 -3.60 5.70 17.31
N ARG A 115 -3.51 6.94 17.79
CA ARG A 115 -4.31 8.06 17.28
C ARG A 115 -3.58 8.71 16.11
N ILE A 116 -3.94 8.32 14.89
CA ILE A 116 -3.39 8.91 13.66
C ILE A 116 -4.26 10.11 13.26
N SER A 117 -3.83 11.31 13.66
CA SER A 117 -4.52 12.57 13.31
C SER A 117 -4.03 13.18 11.99
N GLN A 118 -2.83 12.81 11.55
CA GLN A 118 -2.17 13.38 10.37
C GLN A 118 -1.85 12.29 9.35
N THR A 119 -1.60 12.70 8.10
CA THR A 119 -1.15 11.77 7.06
C THR A 119 0.32 11.41 7.29
N VAL A 120 0.62 10.11 7.29
CA VAL A 120 1.99 9.58 7.40
C VAL A 120 2.47 9.24 5.99
N ASN A 121 3.55 9.88 5.54
CA ASN A 121 4.00 9.85 4.15
C ASN A 121 5.18 8.92 3.89
N SER A 122 5.89 8.50 4.93
CA SER A 122 7.07 7.65 4.81
C SER A 122 7.17 6.63 5.94
N PHE A 123 7.94 5.58 5.70
CA PHE A 123 8.22 4.58 6.74
C PHE A 123 8.98 5.18 7.94
N GLU A 124 9.85 6.16 7.71
CA GLU A 124 10.56 6.87 8.78
C GLU A 124 9.60 7.65 9.68
N GLU A 125 8.64 8.37 9.11
CA GLU A 125 7.58 9.05 9.86
C GLU A 125 6.74 8.04 10.66
N PHE A 126 6.46 6.87 10.08
CA PHE A 126 5.75 5.80 10.78
C PHE A 126 6.53 5.25 11.98
N LEU A 127 7.85 5.07 11.87
CA LEU A 127 8.68 4.65 13.00
C LEU A 127 8.70 5.71 14.12
N GLN A 128 8.76 6.99 13.77
CA GLN A 128 8.69 8.08 14.74
C GLN A 128 7.34 8.11 15.47
N LEU A 129 6.25 7.82 14.75
CA LEU A 129 4.92 7.65 15.34
C LEU A 129 4.90 6.50 16.35
N LEU A 130 5.42 5.33 15.97
CA LEU A 130 5.49 4.14 16.85
C LEU A 130 6.38 4.37 18.09
N ALA A 131 7.47 5.10 17.95
CA ALA A 131 8.36 5.46 19.05
C ALA A 131 7.75 6.50 20.01
N GLY A 132 6.52 6.97 19.78
CA GLY A 132 5.89 8.03 20.57
C GLY A 132 6.58 9.38 20.44
N SER A 133 7.45 9.54 19.43
CA SER A 133 8.28 10.73 19.21
C SER A 133 7.58 11.77 18.31
N GLY A 134 6.47 11.40 17.66
CA GLY A 134 5.68 12.27 16.77
C GLY A 134 4.52 13.02 17.42
N GLY A 135 4.45 13.08 18.76
CA GLY A 135 3.31 13.69 19.47
C GLY A 135 3.64 14.24 20.84
N ARG A 136 4.21 15.45 20.87
CA ARG A 136 3.95 16.48 21.89
C ARG A 136 3.77 17.83 21.22
#